data_AF-A0A915N5I9-F1
#
_entry.id   AF-A0A915N5I9-F1
#
_cell.length_a   1.000
_cell.length_b   1.000
_cell.length_c   1.000
_cell.angle_alpha   90.00
_cell.angle_beta   90.00
_cell.angle_gamma   90.00
#
_symmetry.space_group_name_H-M   'P 1'
#
loop_
_entity.id
_entity.type
_entity.pdbx_description
1 polymer ?
#
loop_
_entity_poly.entity_id
_entity_poly.type
_entity_poly.pdbx_seq_one_letter_code
_entity_poly.pdbx_strand_id
1 'polypeptide(L)'
;MMRCLINLQETSETNLKNQINAKREERRRIEESELKRLEVKRLRLNNRRYKLSCRSCNNLICKSTHVRSIANSTFVVCDPTVWKRSKIDVREKPTKDHLFTKCAKCLCGQCGNQEWGVIVKYSNCYLPQLAANLFSLEREDLHDQLDEMRIGGDRGRTWQNIQSDYFNIAPINMRNISCGGLGGYTGLGLPLDPSILQQNPYALRQMISSMPPQQIVQLLPLYGSLANRYPEYIPIIIGMLTPDQRYALASSPLIGQYPSILARK
;
A
#
# COMPACT_ATOMS: atom_id res chain seq x y z
N MET A 1 -30.98 21.67 29.70
CA MET A 1 -30.72 22.49 28.49
C MET A 1 -31.50 23.80 28.47
N MET A 2 -32.82 23.83 28.72
CA MET A 2 -33.63 25.07 28.69
C MET A 2 -33.08 26.23 29.55
N ARG A 3 -32.67 25.96 30.80
CA ARG A 3 -32.09 26.98 31.70
C ARG A 3 -30.78 27.62 31.21
N CYS A 4 -29.95 26.89 30.45
CA CYS A 4 -28.74 27.45 29.86
C CYS A 4 -29.07 28.43 28.74
N LEU A 5 -30.10 28.13 27.94
CA LEU A 5 -30.50 29.00 26.82
C LEU A 5 -31.10 30.31 27.32
N ILE A 6 -31.88 30.26 28.40
CA ILE A 6 -32.44 31.45 29.06
C ILE A 6 -31.32 32.33 29.62
N ASN A 7 -30.36 31.76 30.36
CA ASN A 7 -29.21 32.51 30.86
C ASN A 7 -28.35 33.13 29.75
N LEU A 8 -28.22 32.45 28.59
CA LEU A 8 -27.52 32.98 27.42
C LEU A 8 -28.27 34.15 26.76
N GLN A 9 -29.60 34.16 26.82
CA GLN A 9 -30.43 35.27 26.31
C GLN A 9 -30.45 36.48 27.25
N GLU A 10 -30.35 36.25 28.57
CA GLU A 10 -30.30 37.31 29.59
C GLU A 10 -28.92 37.98 29.70
N THR A 11 -27.88 37.34 29.17
CA THR A 11 -26.52 37.89 29.15
C THR A 11 -26.41 38.98 28.09
N SER A 12 -25.83 40.14 28.43
CA SER A 12 -25.67 41.24 27.47
C SER A 12 -24.86 40.82 26.23
N GLU A 13 -25.25 41.31 25.06
CA GLU A 13 -24.65 40.93 23.77
C GLU A 13 -23.13 41.20 23.74
N THR A 14 -22.67 42.25 24.44
CA THR A 14 -21.25 42.59 24.59
C THR A 14 -20.49 41.57 25.44
N ASN A 15 -21.08 41.09 26.53
CA ASN A 15 -20.47 40.06 27.38
C ASN A 15 -20.40 38.71 26.64
N LEU A 16 -21.47 38.36 25.92
CA LEU A 16 -21.50 37.15 25.10
C LEU A 16 -20.45 37.17 23.97
N LYS A 17 -20.32 38.30 23.26
CA LYS A 17 -19.27 38.50 22.25
C LYS A 17 -17.86 38.34 22.84
N ASN A 18 -17.61 38.89 24.02
CA ASN A 18 -16.32 38.76 24.70
C ASN A 18 -16.02 37.31 25.10
N GLN A 19 -17.00 36.57 25.62
CA GLN A 19 -16.84 35.15 25.97
C GLN A 19 -16.57 34.27 24.75
N ILE A 20 -17.26 34.53 23.63
CA ILE A 20 -17.04 33.83 22.36
C ILE A 20 -15.62 34.11 21.85
N ASN A 21 -15.18 35.38 21.86
CA ASN A 21 -13.84 35.75 21.42
C ASN A 21 -12.76 35.14 22.30
N ALA A 22 -12.93 35.13 23.62
CA ALA A 22 -12.02 34.47 24.55
C ALA A 22 -11.93 32.95 24.29
N LYS A 23 -13.06 32.27 24.05
CA LYS A 23 -13.07 30.85 23.70
C LYS A 23 -12.45 30.54 22.34
N ARG A 24 -12.60 31.43 21.35
CA ARG A 24 -11.94 31.32 20.04
C ARG A 24 -10.43 31.47 20.17
N GLU A 25 -9.98 32.45 20.94
CA GLU A 25 -8.56 32.69 21.18
C GLU A 25 -7.92 31.53 21.96
N GLU A 26 -8.61 31.00 22.98
CA GLU A 26 -8.15 29.81 23.69
C GLU A 26 -7.99 28.59 22.76
N ARG A 27 -8.99 28.34 21.91
CA ARG A 27 -8.91 27.26 20.91
C ARG A 27 -7.73 27.47 19.96
N ARG A 28 -7.51 28.69 19.50
CA ARG A 28 -6.38 29.04 18.63
C ARG A 28 -5.03 28.77 19.31
N ARG A 29 -4.87 29.13 20.58
CA ARG A 29 -3.65 28.86 21.35
C ARG A 29 -3.38 27.37 21.51
N ILE A 30 -4.43 26.59 21.79
CA ILE A 30 -4.33 25.13 21.89
C ILE A 30 -3.87 24.55 20.54
N GLU A 31 -4.53 24.93 19.44
CA GLU A 31 -4.19 24.47 18.09
C GLU A 31 -2.75 24.85 17.69
N GLU A 32 -2.31 26.08 18.00
CA GLU A 32 -0.95 26.53 17.71
C GLU A 32 0.10 25.76 18.54
N SER A 33 -0.19 25.50 19.81
CA SER A 33 0.70 24.71 20.67
C SER A 33 0.84 23.27 20.17
N GLU A 34 -0.26 22.67 19.72
CA GLU A 34 -0.28 21.33 19.14
C GLU A 34 0.48 21.28 17.82
N LEU A 35 0.32 22.29 16.95
CA LEU A 35 1.09 22.41 15.71
C LEU A 35 2.60 22.47 15.98
N LYS A 36 3.04 23.32 16.92
CA LYS A 36 4.46 23.41 17.31
C LYS A 36 4.98 22.07 17.85
N ARG A 37 4.18 21.39 18.68
CA ARG A 37 4.51 20.06 19.22
C ARG A 37 4.68 19.02 18.10
N LEU A 38 3.76 19.01 17.14
CA LEU A 38 3.80 18.11 15.98
C LEU A 38 5.01 18.40 15.07
N GLU A 39 5.37 19.67 14.91
CA GLU A 39 6.52 20.07 14.09
C GLU A 39 7.85 19.65 14.72
N VAL A 40 8.06 19.92 16.02
CA VAL A 40 9.24 19.45 16.76
C VAL A 40 9.36 17.93 16.68
N LYS A 41 8.23 17.23 16.83
CA LYS A 41 8.17 15.77 16.72
C LYS A 41 8.53 15.30 15.31
N ARG A 42 8.00 15.95 14.28
CA ARG A 42 8.31 15.64 12.88
C ARG A 42 9.80 15.79 12.61
N LEU A 43 10.43 16.88 13.06
CA LEU A 43 11.86 17.13 12.92
C LEU A 43 12.70 16.03 13.59
N ARG A 44 12.33 15.61 14.80
CA ARG A 44 13.01 14.52 15.54
C ARG A 44 13.00 13.18 14.79
N LEU A 45 11.91 12.89 14.08
CA LEU A 45 11.70 11.60 13.41
C LEU A 45 12.19 11.61 11.95
N ASN A 46 12.46 12.78 11.34
CA ASN A 46 12.75 12.91 9.91
C ASN A 46 14.03 12.18 9.47
N ASN A 47 14.98 12.02 10.39
CA ASN A 47 16.26 11.37 10.12
C ASN A 47 16.30 9.89 10.53
N ARG A 48 15.21 9.33 11.07
CA ARG A 48 15.21 7.95 11.55
C ARG A 48 14.80 7.00 10.43
N ARG A 49 15.71 6.11 10.04
CA ARG A 49 15.45 5.10 9.00
C ARG A 49 15.29 3.73 9.63
N TYR A 50 14.33 2.95 9.12
CA TYR A 50 14.06 1.61 9.61
C TYR A 50 13.94 0.61 8.47
N LYS A 51 14.42 -0.61 8.74
CA LYS A 51 14.13 -1.82 7.99
C LYS A 51 12.94 -2.51 8.63
N LEU A 52 11.98 -2.88 7.79
CA LEU A 52 10.82 -3.68 8.17
C LEU A 52 11.09 -5.10 7.67
N SER A 53 11.15 -6.06 8.59
CA SER A 53 11.58 -7.42 8.31
C SER A 53 10.55 -8.46 8.77
N CYS A 54 10.59 -9.64 8.15
CA CYS A 54 9.78 -10.79 8.54
C CYS A 54 10.10 -11.21 9.98
N ARG A 55 9.09 -11.48 10.80
CA ARG A 55 9.32 -11.89 12.20
C ARG A 55 9.94 -13.26 12.36
N SER A 56 9.60 -14.18 11.46
CA SER A 56 10.06 -15.58 11.59
C SER A 56 11.49 -15.77 11.11
N CYS A 57 11.91 -15.07 10.05
CA CYS A 57 13.22 -15.28 9.42
C CYS A 57 14.07 -14.02 9.27
N ASN A 58 13.61 -12.87 9.77
CA ASN A 58 14.28 -11.56 9.66
C ASN A 58 14.61 -11.10 8.24
N ASN A 59 14.06 -11.75 7.21
CA ASN A 59 14.24 -11.31 5.83
C ASN A 59 13.59 -9.94 5.59
N LEU A 60 14.27 -9.06 4.85
CA LEU A 60 13.82 -7.71 4.57
C LEU A 60 12.50 -7.73 3.77
N ILE A 61 11.48 -7.02 4.25
CA ILE A 61 10.24 -6.76 3.51
C ILE A 61 10.39 -5.44 2.75
N CYS A 62 10.60 -4.34 3.47
CA CYS A 62 10.78 -3.01 2.87
C CYS A 62 11.50 -2.06 3.84
N LYS A 63 11.81 -0.85 3.36
CA LYS A 63 12.32 0.25 4.19
C LYS A 63 11.21 1.21 4.56
N SER A 64 11.33 1.87 5.71
CA SER A 64 10.38 2.88 6.18
C SER A 64 10.16 4.02 5.18
N THR A 65 11.20 4.36 4.40
CA THR A 65 11.17 5.38 3.34
C THR A 65 10.19 5.08 2.22
N HIS A 66 9.81 3.82 2.02
CA HIS A 66 8.87 3.37 1.00
C HIS A 66 7.44 3.20 1.51
N VAL A 67 7.20 3.41 2.81
CA VAL A 67 5.86 3.32 3.40
C VAL A 67 5.11 4.63 3.18
N ARG A 68 3.85 4.55 2.74
CA ARG A 68 2.94 5.69 2.53
C ARG A 68 1.60 5.44 3.20
N SER A 69 0.90 6.51 3.56
CA SER A 69 -0.46 6.42 4.10
C SER A 69 -1.53 6.74 3.05
N ILE A 70 -2.58 5.93 3.01
CA ILE A 70 -3.84 6.21 2.32
C ILE A 70 -4.83 6.66 3.41
N ALA A 71 -5.37 7.87 3.26
CA ALA A 71 -6.31 8.48 4.21
C ALA A 71 -5.86 8.44 5.69
N ASN A 72 -4.54 8.46 5.94
CA ASN A 72 -3.90 8.40 7.27
C ASN A 72 -4.26 7.18 8.14
N SER A 73 -4.93 6.17 7.59
CA SER A 73 -5.38 4.97 8.32
C SER A 73 -4.83 3.67 7.73
N THR A 74 -4.52 3.68 6.44
CA THR A 74 -4.04 2.50 5.71
C THR A 74 -2.61 2.73 5.25
N PHE A 75 -1.73 1.77 5.49
CA PHE A 75 -0.28 1.95 5.30
C PHE A 75 0.22 0.97 4.25
N VAL A 76 0.73 1.49 3.15
CA VAL A 76 1.10 0.72 1.96
C VAL A 76 2.56 0.89 1.60
N VAL A 77 3.11 -0.09 0.88
CA VAL A 77 4.48 -0.11 0.40
C VAL A 77 4.52 0.30 -1.06
N CYS A 78 5.28 1.36 -1.36
CA CYS A 78 5.51 1.88 -2.72
C CYS A 78 6.93 1.53 -3.23
N ASP A 79 7.50 0.42 -2.78
CA ASP A 79 8.79 -0.10 -3.26
C ASP A 79 8.56 -1.08 -4.41
N PRO A 80 9.05 -0.80 -5.63
CA PRO A 80 8.93 -1.71 -6.77
C PRO A 80 9.47 -3.11 -6.53
N THR A 81 10.50 -3.23 -5.70
CA THR A 81 11.22 -4.48 -5.48
C THR A 81 10.59 -5.36 -4.42
N VAL A 82 9.54 -4.88 -3.72
CA VAL A 82 8.86 -5.62 -2.64
C VAL A 82 8.31 -6.94 -3.13
N TRP A 83 7.81 -7.00 -4.36
CA TRP A 83 7.18 -8.18 -4.94
C TRP A 83 8.13 -9.37 -5.06
N LYS A 84 9.41 -9.12 -5.37
CA LYS A 84 10.45 -10.17 -5.42
C LYS A 84 10.72 -10.80 -4.06
N ARG A 85 10.43 -10.07 -2.98
CA ARG A 85 10.62 -10.50 -1.59
C ARG A 85 9.33 -11.04 -0.96
N SER A 86 8.29 -11.23 -1.77
CA SER A 86 6.93 -11.51 -1.30
C SER A 86 6.34 -12.72 -2.01
N LYS A 87 5.62 -13.55 -1.26
CA LYS A 87 4.78 -14.61 -1.80
C LYS A 87 3.31 -14.21 -1.67
N ILE A 88 2.52 -14.46 -2.71
CA ILE A 88 1.12 -14.04 -2.77
C ILE A 88 0.22 -15.26 -2.50
N ASP A 89 -0.72 -15.12 -1.57
CA ASP A 89 -1.74 -16.12 -1.30
C ASP A 89 -3.15 -15.56 -1.57
N VAL A 90 -3.81 -16.08 -2.61
CA VAL A 90 -5.12 -15.59 -3.10
C VAL A 90 -6.27 -16.51 -2.69
N ARG A 91 -6.12 -17.25 -1.59
CA ARG A 91 -7.20 -18.10 -1.08
C ARG A 91 -8.42 -17.31 -0.60
N GLU A 92 -8.27 -16.03 -0.32
CA GLU A 92 -9.35 -15.18 0.21
C GLU A 92 -10.11 -14.45 -0.91
N LYS A 93 -11.45 -14.45 -0.80
CA LYS A 93 -12.30 -13.69 -1.72
C LYS A 93 -12.04 -12.19 -1.58
N PRO A 94 -11.95 -11.43 -2.67
CA PRO A 94 -11.74 -10.00 -2.60
C PRO A 94 -12.85 -9.30 -1.80
N THR A 95 -12.45 -8.46 -0.84
CA THR A 95 -13.38 -7.67 -0.03
C THR A 95 -13.25 -6.20 -0.39
N LYS A 96 -14.37 -5.57 -0.75
CA LYS A 96 -14.41 -4.16 -1.14
C LYS A 96 -14.60 -3.27 0.09
N ASP A 97 -13.74 -2.27 0.23
CA ASP A 97 -13.86 -1.16 1.17
C ASP A 97 -14.22 0.12 0.39
N HIS A 98 -14.57 1.20 1.09
CA HIS A 98 -14.87 2.51 0.50
C HIS A 98 -13.67 3.07 -0.29
N LEU A 99 -12.44 2.82 0.17
CA LEU A 99 -11.23 3.42 -0.40
C LEU A 99 -10.40 2.47 -1.28
N PHE A 100 -10.49 1.17 -1.05
CA PHE A 100 -9.68 0.17 -1.75
C PHE A 100 -10.35 -1.21 -1.73
N THR A 101 -9.85 -2.14 -2.54
CA THR A 101 -10.30 -3.54 -2.50
C THR A 101 -9.18 -4.43 -1.97
N LYS A 102 -9.40 -5.21 -0.93
CA LYS A 102 -8.45 -6.23 -0.46
C LYS A 102 -8.55 -7.44 -1.40
N CYS A 103 -7.42 -7.89 -1.93
CA CYS A 103 -7.41 -8.88 -3.00
C CYS A 103 -6.74 -10.20 -2.61
N ALA A 104 -5.71 -10.17 -1.77
CA ALA A 104 -4.92 -11.34 -1.42
C ALA A 104 -4.09 -11.10 -0.15
N LYS A 105 -3.51 -12.14 0.42
CA LYS A 105 -2.51 -12.05 1.49
C LYS A 105 -1.09 -11.93 0.94
N CYS A 106 -0.27 -11.19 1.68
CA CYS A 106 1.16 -11.05 1.44
C CYS A 106 1.95 -11.85 2.49
N LEU A 107 2.63 -12.89 2.02
CA LEU A 107 3.50 -13.75 2.80
C LEU A 107 4.97 -13.40 2.53
N CYS A 108 5.86 -13.74 3.46
CA CYS A 108 7.29 -13.56 3.27
C CYS A 108 7.79 -14.44 2.12
N GLY A 109 8.53 -13.87 1.17
CA GLY A 109 9.08 -14.62 0.03
C GLY A 109 10.13 -15.67 0.42
N GLN A 110 10.83 -15.49 1.55
CA GLN A 110 11.89 -16.41 1.99
C GLN A 110 11.32 -17.60 2.77
N CYS A 111 10.54 -17.37 3.83
CA CYS A 111 10.02 -18.47 4.66
C CYS A 111 8.65 -18.98 4.18
N GLY A 112 7.91 -18.23 3.37
CA GLY A 112 6.61 -18.62 2.83
C GLY A 112 5.47 -18.75 3.85
N ASN A 113 5.76 -18.72 5.15
CA ASN A 113 4.81 -19.08 6.22
C ASN A 113 4.29 -17.87 7.00
N GLN A 114 5.06 -16.79 7.07
CA GLN A 114 4.68 -15.59 7.81
C GLN A 114 3.93 -14.60 6.92
N GLU A 115 2.69 -14.32 7.27
CA GLU A 115 1.94 -13.18 6.74
C GLU A 115 2.50 -11.88 7.30
N TRP A 116 2.64 -10.86 6.46
CA TRP A 116 3.05 -9.52 6.88
C TRP A 116 2.06 -8.43 6.45
N GLY A 117 1.04 -8.78 5.66
CA GLY A 117 0.09 -7.82 5.13
C GLY A 117 -0.89 -8.40 4.11
N VAL A 118 -1.58 -7.51 3.42
CA VAL A 118 -2.57 -7.84 2.38
C VAL A 118 -2.32 -7.01 1.13
N ILE A 119 -2.65 -7.53 -0.05
CA ILE A 119 -2.64 -6.77 -1.30
C ILE A 119 -3.94 -5.98 -1.39
N VAL A 120 -3.82 -4.67 -1.62
CA VAL A 120 -4.96 -3.78 -1.87
C VAL A 120 -4.91 -3.21 -3.28
N LYS A 121 -6.08 -3.10 -3.94
CA LYS A 121 -6.27 -2.34 -5.17
C LYS A 121 -6.69 -0.91 -4.82
N TYR A 122 -5.83 0.07 -5.11
CA TYR A 122 -6.05 1.50 -4.90
C TYR A 122 -5.68 2.28 -6.16
N SER A 123 -6.58 3.14 -6.66
CA SER A 123 -6.35 3.95 -7.87
C SER A 123 -5.78 3.16 -9.06
N ASN A 124 -6.40 2.00 -9.35
CA ASN A 124 -6.00 1.05 -10.40
C ASN A 124 -4.61 0.40 -10.22
N CYS A 125 -3.99 0.52 -9.05
CA CYS A 125 -2.71 -0.11 -8.75
C CYS A 125 -2.86 -1.08 -7.58
N TYR A 126 -2.10 -2.18 -7.65
CA TYR A 126 -2.00 -3.13 -6.54
C TYR A 126 -0.82 -2.73 -5.66
N LEU A 127 -1.06 -2.56 -4.37
CA LEU A 127 -0.07 -2.17 -3.38
C LEU A 127 -0.15 -3.11 -2.18
N PRO A 128 0.98 -3.53 -1.60
CA PRO A 128 0.94 -4.27 -0.35
C PRO A 128 0.64 -3.31 0.81
N GLN A 129 -0.43 -3.59 1.55
CA GLN A 129 -0.75 -2.98 2.83
C GLN A 129 -0.04 -3.75 3.95
N LEU A 130 0.69 -3.03 4.80
CA LEU A 130 1.37 -3.59 5.98
C LEU A 130 0.43 -3.65 7.18
N ALA A 131 0.51 -4.75 7.94
CA ALA A 131 -0.11 -4.84 9.26
C ALA A 131 0.94 -4.51 10.35
N ALA A 132 0.67 -3.51 11.18
CA ALA A 132 1.62 -3.00 12.19
C ALA A 132 2.21 -4.10 13.09
N ASN A 133 1.40 -5.12 13.36
CA ASN A 133 1.70 -6.25 14.24
C ASN A 133 2.20 -7.50 13.50
N LEU A 134 2.64 -7.42 12.24
CA LEU A 134 3.12 -8.60 11.49
C LEU A 134 4.54 -8.46 10.94
N PHE A 135 5.29 -7.43 11.36
CA PHE A 135 6.69 -7.25 11.00
C PHE A 135 7.55 -6.82 12.20
N SER A 136 8.86 -6.99 12.05
CA SER A 136 9.90 -6.47 12.94
C SER A 136 10.41 -5.13 12.43
N LEU A 137 10.76 -4.21 13.33
CA LEU A 137 11.34 -2.90 13.02
C LEU A 137 12.77 -2.86 13.54
N GLU A 138 13.71 -2.56 12.66
CA GLU A 138 15.14 -2.42 12.98
C GLU A 138 15.63 -1.07 12.48
N ARG A 139 16.30 -0.29 13.32
CA ARG A 139 16.80 1.04 12.93
C ARG A 139 18.09 0.90 12.11
N GLU A 140 18.19 1.60 10.98
CA GLU A 140 19.37 1.52 10.11
C GLU A 140 20.59 2.26 10.68
N ASP A 141 20.38 3.33 11.46
CA ASP A 141 21.45 4.25 11.87
C ASP A 141 22.23 3.80 13.12
N LEU A 142 21.79 2.75 13.80
CA LEU A 142 22.41 2.22 15.02
C LEU A 142 22.75 0.75 14.77
N HIS A 143 23.87 0.48 14.10
CA HIS A 143 24.29 -0.90 13.84
C HIS A 143 25.03 -1.53 15.04
N ASP A 144 25.53 -0.73 15.99
CA ASP A 144 26.45 -1.18 17.06
C ASP A 144 25.90 -1.07 18.49
N GLN A 145 24.67 -0.62 18.67
CA GLN A 145 23.96 -0.85 19.93
C GLN A 145 22.83 -1.82 19.60
N LEU A 146 22.99 -3.05 20.07
CA LEU A 146 21.89 -3.94 20.40
C LEU A 146 21.01 -3.17 21.39
N ASP A 147 20.22 -2.22 20.87
CA ASP A 147 19.11 -1.68 21.60
C ASP A 147 18.30 -2.92 21.94
N GLU A 148 18.17 -3.18 23.25
CA GLU A 148 17.36 -4.23 23.84
C GLU A 148 15.86 -4.01 23.52
N MET A 149 15.52 -3.55 22.32
CA MET A 149 14.17 -3.37 21.79
C MET A 149 13.74 -4.53 20.89
N ARG A 150 14.21 -5.74 21.21
CA ARG A 150 13.30 -6.91 21.12
C ARG A 150 12.21 -6.85 22.21
N ILE A 151 12.26 -5.87 23.12
CA ILE A 151 11.38 -5.74 24.29
C ILE A 151 10.18 -4.84 24.01
N GLY A 152 9.01 -5.40 24.26
CA GLY A 152 7.70 -4.77 24.19
C GLY A 152 6.76 -5.68 23.44
N GLY A 153 6.23 -6.70 24.13
CA GLY A 153 5.39 -7.75 23.55
C GLY A 153 4.36 -7.19 22.56
N ASP A 154 4.17 -7.92 21.47
CA ASP A 154 3.34 -7.58 20.30
C ASP A 154 1.87 -7.17 20.55
N ARG A 155 1.44 -7.13 21.81
CA ARG A 155 0.12 -6.69 22.21
C ARG A 155 0.10 -5.16 22.22
N GLY A 156 -0.42 -4.57 21.14
CA GLY A 156 -0.77 -3.14 21.10
C GLY A 156 0.09 -2.26 20.19
N ARG A 157 0.93 -2.84 19.31
CA ARG A 157 1.60 -2.04 18.27
C ARG A 157 0.58 -1.57 17.23
N THR A 158 0.24 -0.29 17.27
CA THR A 158 -0.62 0.38 16.29
C THR A 158 0.21 1.25 15.35
N TRP A 159 -0.34 1.55 14.18
CA TRP A 159 0.29 2.51 13.27
C TRP A 159 0.41 3.92 13.85
N GLN A 160 -0.51 4.30 14.74
CA GLN A 160 -0.44 5.57 15.47
C GLN A 160 0.84 5.64 16.30
N ASN A 161 1.16 4.57 17.03
CA ASN A 161 2.40 4.49 17.82
C ASN A 161 3.65 4.45 16.92
N ILE A 162 3.57 3.75 15.78
CA ILE A 162 4.68 3.71 14.81
C ILE A 162 5.00 5.11 14.27
N GLN A 163 3.96 5.84 13.84
CA GLN A 163 4.12 7.22 13.34
C GLN A 163 4.57 8.18 14.44
N SER A 164 4.14 7.95 15.68
CA SER A 164 4.45 8.83 16.81
C SER A 164 5.88 8.65 17.31
N ASP A 165 6.41 7.42 17.32
CA ASP A 165 7.62 7.13 18.09
C ASP A 165 8.81 6.74 17.21
N TYR A 166 8.56 6.27 15.98
CA TYR A 166 9.59 5.64 15.14
C TYR A 166 9.94 6.51 13.93
N PHE A 167 9.01 6.69 12.98
CA PHE A 167 9.28 7.46 11.76
C PHE A 167 8.01 8.11 11.20
N ASN A 168 8.19 9.23 10.51
CA ASN A 168 7.07 9.91 9.84
C ASN A 168 6.68 9.16 8.56
N ILE A 169 5.38 8.99 8.37
CA ILE A 169 4.82 8.39 7.15
C ILE A 169 4.12 9.48 6.36
N ALA A 170 4.62 9.75 5.15
CA ALA A 170 4.00 10.70 4.25
C ALA A 170 2.73 10.12 3.61
N PRO A 171 1.71 10.96 3.33
CA PRO A 171 0.58 10.57 2.50
C PRO A 171 1.04 10.08 1.12
N ILE A 172 0.31 9.10 0.58
CA ILE A 172 0.54 8.63 -0.79
C ILE A 172 0.24 9.76 -1.77
N ASN A 173 1.07 9.91 -2.79
CA ASN A 173 0.84 10.81 -3.90
C ASN A 173 0.92 10.07 -5.24
N MET A 174 0.46 10.70 -6.32
CA MET A 174 0.49 10.07 -7.63
C MET A 174 1.89 9.67 -8.05
N ARG A 175 2.94 10.44 -7.71
CA ARG A 175 4.34 10.07 -8.01
C ARG A 175 4.80 8.78 -7.34
N ASN A 176 4.16 8.38 -6.24
CA ASN A 176 4.44 7.10 -5.58
C ASN A 176 3.80 5.90 -6.29
N ILE A 177 2.83 6.15 -7.18
CA ILE A 177 2.03 5.14 -7.87
C ILE A 177 2.29 5.16 -9.39
N SER A 178 2.69 6.31 -9.94
CA SER A 178 3.02 6.51 -11.34
C SER A 178 4.51 6.27 -11.58
N CYS A 179 4.88 5.09 -12.08
CA CYS A 179 6.06 4.99 -12.94
C CYS A 179 5.62 5.23 -14.38
N GLY A 180 5.93 6.42 -14.89
CA GLY A 180 6.07 6.63 -16.33
C GLY A 180 7.54 6.44 -16.70
N GLY A 181 7.80 5.70 -17.77
CA GLY A 181 9.09 5.68 -18.47
C GLY A 181 10.12 4.69 -17.93
N LEU A 182 10.41 3.65 -18.72
CA LEU A 182 11.65 2.87 -18.67
C LEU A 182 11.91 2.10 -17.37
N GLY A 183 11.06 1.12 -17.10
CA GLY A 183 11.35 0.04 -16.14
C GLY A 183 10.43 0.04 -14.93
N GLY A 184 9.51 -0.92 -14.88
CA GLY A 184 9.05 -1.47 -13.61
C GLY A 184 7.59 -1.29 -13.24
N TYR A 185 6.85 -0.33 -13.79
CA TYR A 185 5.37 -0.37 -13.79
C TYR A 185 4.87 0.38 -15.00
N THR A 186 4.36 -0.31 -16.02
CA THR A 186 3.43 0.37 -16.94
C THR A 186 2.16 0.67 -16.14
N GLY A 187 1.54 1.84 -16.32
CA GLY A 187 0.43 2.41 -15.53
C GLY A 187 -0.89 1.62 -15.44
N LEU A 188 -0.82 0.29 -15.47
CA LEU A 188 -1.90 -0.68 -15.28
C LEU A 188 -1.70 -1.51 -14.00
N GLY A 189 -0.65 -1.22 -13.22
CA GLY A 189 -0.55 -1.58 -11.81
C GLY A 189 -0.51 -3.07 -11.49
N LEU A 190 -0.27 -3.95 -12.47
CA LEU A 190 -0.23 -5.38 -12.22
C LEU A 190 1.13 -5.86 -11.74
N PRO A 191 1.14 -6.81 -10.78
CA PRO A 191 2.33 -7.56 -10.42
C PRO A 191 2.59 -8.66 -11.47
N LEU A 192 2.78 -8.27 -12.74
CA LEU A 192 3.32 -9.16 -13.78
C LEU A 192 4.85 -9.14 -13.72
N ASP A 193 5.39 -9.18 -12.50
CA ASP A 193 6.82 -9.46 -12.31
C ASP A 193 7.03 -10.95 -12.64
N PRO A 194 7.89 -11.30 -13.61
CA PRO A 194 8.21 -12.69 -13.95
C PRO A 194 8.60 -13.53 -12.72
N SER A 195 9.18 -12.91 -11.68
CA SER A 195 9.52 -13.59 -10.43
C SER A 195 8.29 -14.15 -9.69
N ILE A 196 7.12 -13.52 -9.82
CA ILE A 196 5.88 -14.03 -9.22
C ILE A 196 5.38 -15.25 -9.99
N LEU A 197 5.43 -15.18 -11.32
CA LEU A 197 5.05 -16.31 -12.19
C LEU A 197 6.00 -17.50 -12.02
N GLN A 198 7.28 -17.25 -11.75
CA GLN A 198 8.26 -18.27 -11.39
C GLN A 198 7.95 -18.96 -10.05
N GLN A 199 7.59 -18.18 -9.02
CA GLN A 199 7.33 -18.74 -7.69
C GLN A 199 5.97 -19.44 -7.59
N ASN A 200 4.94 -18.89 -8.23
CA ASN A 200 3.62 -19.48 -8.29
C ASN A 200 2.91 -19.01 -9.57
N PRO A 201 2.93 -19.82 -10.64
CA PRO A 201 2.33 -19.43 -11.91
C PRO A 201 0.86 -19.07 -11.79
N TYR A 202 0.12 -19.65 -10.83
CA TYR A 202 -1.31 -19.38 -10.65
C TYR A 202 -1.62 -18.30 -9.61
N ALA A 203 -0.61 -17.69 -8.97
CA ALA A 203 -0.83 -16.65 -7.96
C ALA A 203 -1.61 -15.45 -8.52
N LEU A 204 -1.52 -15.19 -9.83
CA LEU A 204 -2.21 -14.07 -10.45
C LEU A 204 -3.58 -14.43 -10.99
N ARG A 205 -3.99 -15.72 -10.96
CA ARG A 205 -5.20 -16.19 -11.65
C ARG A 205 -6.45 -15.45 -11.19
N GLN A 206 -6.72 -15.41 -9.89
CA GLN A 206 -7.91 -14.71 -9.39
C GLN A 206 -7.86 -13.20 -9.64
N MET A 207 -6.68 -12.58 -9.56
CA MET A 207 -6.52 -11.17 -9.91
C MET A 207 -6.85 -10.93 -11.38
N ILE A 208 -6.19 -11.67 -12.28
CA ILE A 208 -6.37 -11.59 -13.73
C ILE A 208 -7.82 -11.86 -14.11
N SER A 209 -8.43 -12.93 -13.59
CA SER A 209 -9.84 -13.27 -13.87
C SER A 209 -10.83 -12.23 -13.34
N SER A 210 -10.47 -11.44 -12.33
CA SER A 210 -11.32 -10.35 -11.79
C SER A 210 -11.27 -9.06 -12.62
N MET A 211 -10.36 -8.94 -13.60
CA MET A 211 -10.24 -7.73 -14.41
C MET A 211 -11.30 -7.67 -15.51
N PRO A 212 -11.84 -6.48 -15.83
CA PRO A 212 -12.70 -6.31 -16.98
C PRO A 212 -11.91 -6.58 -18.28
N PRO A 213 -12.53 -7.18 -19.32
CA PRO A 213 -11.86 -7.51 -20.58
C PRO A 213 -11.11 -6.34 -21.23
N GLN A 214 -11.62 -5.11 -21.12
CA GLN A 214 -10.98 -3.90 -21.64
C GLN A 214 -9.65 -3.61 -20.95
N GLN A 215 -9.54 -3.88 -19.65
CA GLN A 215 -8.30 -3.71 -18.90
C GLN A 215 -7.24 -4.76 -19.31
N ILE A 216 -7.67 -5.97 -19.67
CA ILE A 216 -6.78 -7.00 -20.23
C ILE A 216 -6.21 -6.56 -21.59
N VAL A 217 -7.02 -5.95 -22.45
CA VAL A 217 -6.55 -5.44 -23.75
C VAL A 217 -5.50 -4.33 -23.58
N GLN A 218 -5.67 -3.45 -22.59
CA GLN A 218 -4.70 -2.39 -22.30
C GLN A 218 -3.32 -2.95 -21.87
N LEU A 219 -3.28 -4.16 -21.31
CA LEU A 219 -2.05 -4.83 -20.88
C LEU A 219 -1.30 -5.51 -22.03
N LEU A 220 -1.86 -5.53 -23.24
CA LEU A 220 -1.29 -6.23 -24.38
C LEU A 220 0.18 -5.84 -24.68
N PRO A 221 0.60 -4.56 -24.66
CA PRO A 221 2.00 -4.21 -24.87
C PRO A 221 2.94 -4.82 -23.83
N LEU A 222 2.46 -4.94 -22.59
CA LEU A 222 3.21 -5.57 -21.51
C LEU A 222 3.27 -7.09 -21.69
N TYR A 223 2.16 -7.74 -22.03
CA TYR A 223 2.16 -9.17 -22.36
C TYR A 223 3.07 -9.47 -23.55
N GLY A 224 3.11 -8.60 -24.55
CA GLY A 224 4.00 -8.71 -25.71
C GLY A 224 5.48 -8.64 -25.35
N SER A 225 5.85 -7.65 -24.53
CA SER A 225 7.21 -7.52 -24.00
C SER A 225 7.61 -8.74 -23.15
N LEU A 226 6.68 -9.23 -22.32
CA LEU A 226 6.87 -10.41 -21.49
C LEU A 226 6.96 -11.68 -22.35
N ALA A 227 6.18 -11.80 -23.42
CA ALA A 227 6.21 -12.91 -24.37
C ALA A 227 7.55 -13.02 -25.07
N ASN A 228 8.15 -11.89 -25.43
CA ASN A 228 9.45 -11.87 -26.08
C ASN A 228 10.59 -12.25 -25.12
N ARG A 229 10.45 -11.90 -23.83
CA ARG A 229 11.49 -12.16 -22.82
C ARG A 229 11.36 -13.52 -22.13
N TYR A 230 10.13 -14.01 -21.96
CA TYR A 230 9.80 -15.25 -21.26
C TYR A 230 8.63 -15.98 -21.96
N PRO A 231 8.86 -16.54 -23.17
CA PRO A 231 7.81 -17.18 -23.96
C PRO A 231 7.14 -18.36 -23.24
N GLU A 232 7.84 -19.02 -22.30
CA GLU A 232 7.35 -20.16 -21.52
C GLU A 232 6.16 -19.84 -20.60
N TYR A 233 5.98 -18.58 -20.18
CA TYR A 233 4.87 -18.19 -19.30
C TYR A 233 3.62 -17.74 -20.05
N ILE A 234 3.69 -17.57 -21.38
CA ILE A 234 2.55 -17.10 -22.17
C ILE A 234 1.36 -18.06 -22.15
N PRO A 235 1.53 -19.39 -22.32
CA PRO A 235 0.41 -20.32 -22.20
C PRO A 235 -0.26 -20.27 -20.82
N ILE A 236 0.55 -20.07 -19.77
CA ILE A 236 0.09 -19.97 -18.38
C ILE A 236 -0.77 -18.71 -18.19
N ILE A 237 -0.30 -17.55 -18.66
CA ILE A 237 -1.04 -16.28 -18.59
C ILE A 237 -2.34 -16.36 -19.40
N ILE A 238 -2.29 -16.86 -20.64
CA ILE A 238 -3.48 -17.05 -21.48
C ILE A 238 -4.48 -18.00 -20.82
N GLY A 239 -3.99 -19.06 -20.16
CA GLY A 239 -4.80 -20.01 -19.40
C GLY A 239 -5.50 -19.41 -18.18
N MET A 240 -5.07 -18.26 -17.67
CA MET A 240 -5.72 -17.54 -16.57
C MET A 240 -6.83 -16.60 -17.04
N LEU A 241 -6.91 -16.29 -18.34
CA LEU A 241 -7.91 -15.39 -18.89
C LEU A 241 -9.28 -16.08 -18.99
N THR A 242 -10.34 -15.35 -18.64
CA THR A 242 -11.71 -15.80 -18.89
C THR A 242 -12.01 -15.86 -20.40
N PRO A 243 -13.06 -16.58 -20.84
CA PRO A 243 -13.45 -16.59 -22.25
C PRO A 243 -13.64 -15.18 -22.83
N ASP A 244 -14.32 -14.30 -22.11
CA ASP A 244 -14.57 -12.91 -22.55
C ASP A 244 -13.28 -12.09 -22.67
N GLN A 245 -12.34 -12.29 -21.75
CA GLN A 245 -11.04 -11.63 -21.80
C GLN A 245 -10.21 -12.12 -22.99
N ARG A 246 -10.24 -13.43 -23.29
CA ARG A 246 -9.57 -14.00 -24.47
C ARG A 246 -10.18 -13.48 -25.76
N TYR A 247 -11.50 -13.38 -25.82
CA TYR A 247 -12.21 -12.80 -26.96
C TYR A 247 -11.83 -11.34 -27.18
N ALA A 248 -11.82 -10.53 -26.12
CA ALA A 248 -11.42 -9.13 -26.19
C ALA A 248 -9.95 -8.97 -26.62
N LEU A 249 -9.04 -9.82 -26.12
CA LEU A 249 -7.64 -9.83 -26.52
C LEU A 249 -7.47 -10.18 -28.01
N ALA A 250 -8.17 -11.22 -28.47
CA ALA A 250 -8.12 -11.67 -29.87
C ALA A 250 -8.75 -10.64 -30.84
N SER A 251 -9.73 -9.87 -30.37
CA SER A 251 -10.40 -8.82 -31.16
C SER A 251 -9.64 -7.49 -31.15
N SER A 252 -8.55 -7.37 -30.38
CA SER A 252 -7.75 -6.16 -30.31
C SER A 252 -6.97 -5.95 -31.62
N PRO A 253 -7.02 -4.77 -32.25
CA PRO A 253 -6.24 -4.48 -33.46
C PRO A 253 -4.73 -4.52 -33.21
N LEU A 254 -4.30 -4.41 -31.96
CA LEU A 254 -2.90 -4.47 -31.55
C LEU A 254 -2.36 -5.91 -31.44
N ILE A 255 -3.22 -6.94 -31.47
CA ILE A 255 -2.79 -8.34 -31.27
C ILE A 255 -1.84 -8.82 -32.37
N GLY A 256 -1.98 -8.29 -33.60
CA GLY A 256 -1.11 -8.61 -34.73
C GLY A 256 0.34 -8.15 -34.54
N GLN A 257 0.60 -7.24 -33.61
CA GLN A 257 1.96 -6.79 -33.26
C GLN A 257 2.70 -7.78 -32.34
N TYR A 258 1.99 -8.79 -31.81
CA TYR A 258 2.51 -9.75 -30.84
C TYR A 258 2.17 -11.18 -31.24
N PRO A 259 2.74 -11.69 -32.35
CA PRO A 259 2.42 -13.02 -32.88
C PRO A 259 2.75 -14.16 -31.91
N SER A 260 3.69 -13.96 -30.98
CA SER A 260 4.02 -14.89 -29.90
C SER A 260 2.85 -15.19 -28.96
N ILE A 261 1.87 -14.29 -28.84
CA ILE A 261 0.64 -14.49 -28.06
C ILE A 261 -0.39 -15.33 -28.84
N LEU A 262 -0.34 -15.29 -30.18
CA LEU A 262 -1.26 -16.01 -31.08
C LEU A 262 -0.75 -17.39 -31.51
N ALA A 263 0.56 -17.62 -31.43
CA ALA A 263 1.25 -18.73 -32.12
C ALA A 263 1.00 -20.14 -31.56
N ARG A 264 0.13 -20.33 -30.56
CA ARG A 264 -0.21 -21.67 -30.04
C ARG A 264 -1.71 -21.80 -29.81
N LYS A 265 -2.43 -22.09 -30.89
CA LYS A 265 -3.67 -22.88 -30.84
C LYS A 265 -3.32 -24.34 -30.59
#